data_AF-A0A380EHX6-F1
#
_entry.id   AF-A0A380EHX6-F1
#
_cell.length_a   1.000
_cell.length_b   1.000
_cell.length_c   1.000
_cell.angle_alpha   90.00
_cell.angle_beta   90.00
_cell.angle_gamma   90.00
#
_symmetry.space_group_name_H-M   'P 1'
#
loop_
_entity.id
_entity.type
_entity.pdbx_description
1 polymer ?
#
loop_
_entity_poly.entity_id
_entity_poly.type
_entity_poly.pdbx_seq_one_letter_code
_entity_poly.pdbx_strand_id
1 'polypeptide(L)'
;MGLNNIFKDDEAFEAAFKEVENELGKEEQFKGHIGDSAETLYNALELEDTLGTKLEKYNVYAHLKQDQDTTNDKYTGMESRAHQLIIKFSSAWSFLVPEIYKLMKIKFNHL
;
A
#
# COMPACT_ATOMS: atom_id res chain seq x y z
N MET A 1 -5.59 4.28 20.18
CA MET A 1 -5.91 5.33 19.17
C MET A 1 -7.41 5.27 18.92
N GLY A 2 -8.12 6.41 18.91
CA GLY A 2 -9.53 6.44 18.52
C GLY A 2 -9.68 6.59 17.00
N LEU A 3 -10.79 6.11 16.42
CA LEU A 3 -11.13 6.23 14.99
C LEU A 3 -10.97 7.66 14.44
N ASN A 4 -11.38 8.66 15.23
CA ASN A 4 -11.30 10.09 14.89
C ASN A 4 -9.87 10.62 14.76
N ASN A 5 -8.86 9.86 15.23
CA ASN A 5 -7.45 10.20 15.04
C ASN A 5 -6.89 9.69 13.70
N ILE A 6 -7.66 8.89 12.95
CA ILE A 6 -7.25 8.32 11.67
C ILE A 6 -7.94 9.05 10.52
N PHE A 7 -9.28 9.07 10.54
CA PHE A 7 -10.09 9.88 9.63
C PHE A 7 -11.18 10.60 10.42
N LYS A 8 -11.53 11.80 9.95
CA LYS A 8 -12.59 12.61 10.57
C LYS A 8 -13.97 11.96 10.40
N ASP A 9 -14.21 11.38 9.22
CA ASP A 9 -15.48 10.82 8.77
C ASP A 9 -15.25 9.81 7.63
N ASP A 10 -16.34 9.18 7.19
CA ASP A 10 -16.30 8.17 6.13
C ASP A 10 -15.96 8.81 4.76
N GLU A 11 -16.27 10.09 4.57
CA GLU A 11 -15.91 10.84 3.37
C GLU A 11 -14.40 11.03 3.24
N ALA A 12 -13.72 11.41 4.33
CA ALA A 12 -12.25 11.52 4.37
C ALA A 12 -11.58 10.17 4.11
N PHE A 13 -12.17 9.08 4.62
CA PHE A 13 -11.74 7.72 4.34
C PHE A 13 -11.88 7.36 2.85
N GLU A 14 -13.02 7.64 2.22
CA GLU A 14 -13.25 7.34 0.80
C GLU A 14 -12.33 8.16 -0.11
N ALA A 15 -12.00 9.40 0.27
CA ALA A 15 -11.02 10.21 -0.45
C ALA A 15 -9.62 9.57 -0.41
N ALA A 16 -9.17 9.12 0.78
CA ALA A 16 -7.88 8.45 0.93
C ALA A 16 -7.83 7.09 0.21
N PHE A 17 -8.93 6.33 0.21
CA PHE A 17 -9.03 5.09 -0.56
C PHE A 17 -8.82 5.34 -2.05
N LYS A 18 -9.54 6.30 -2.62
CA LYS A 18 -9.43 6.66 -4.04
C LYS A 18 -8.06 7.20 -4.39
N GLU A 19 -7.43 7.94 -3.49
CA GLU A 19 -6.07 8.42 -3.68
C GLU A 19 -5.12 7.23 -3.90
N VAL A 20 -5.13 6.22 -3.02
CA VAL A 20 -4.27 5.05 -3.21
C VAL A 20 -4.66 4.25 -4.45
N GLU A 21 -5.95 4.06 -4.70
CA GLU A 21 -6.44 3.31 -5.88
C GLU A 21 -5.96 3.95 -7.20
N ASN A 22 -5.94 5.28 -7.28
CA ASN A 22 -5.48 6.01 -8.47
C ASN A 22 -3.95 6.00 -8.65
N GLU A 23 -3.21 5.74 -7.56
CA GLU A 23 -1.75 5.70 -7.59
C GLU A 23 -1.22 4.30 -7.95
N LEU A 24 -2.07 3.25 -7.83
CA LEU A 24 -1.75 1.93 -8.39
C LEU A 24 -1.56 2.03 -9.91
N GLY A 25 -0.54 1.33 -10.40
CA GLY A 25 -0.03 1.41 -11.78
C GLY A 25 1.25 2.24 -11.88
N LYS A 26 1.53 3.14 -10.93
CA LYS A 26 2.79 3.91 -10.93
C LYS A 26 4.01 3.04 -10.65
N GLU A 27 3.83 1.89 -10.00
CA GLU A 27 4.91 0.92 -9.75
C GLU A 27 5.51 0.34 -11.04
N GLU A 28 4.74 0.29 -12.14
CA GLU A 28 5.21 -0.28 -13.40
C GLU A 28 6.41 0.48 -13.98
N GLN A 29 6.60 1.76 -13.63
CA GLN A 29 7.78 2.52 -14.05
C GLN A 29 9.09 2.02 -13.42
N PHE A 30 9.02 1.29 -12.32
CA PHE A 30 10.18 0.80 -11.57
C PHE A 30 10.52 -0.66 -11.88
N LYS A 31 9.57 -1.40 -12.44
CA LYS A 31 9.68 -2.84 -12.67
C LYS A 31 10.76 -3.15 -13.70
N GLY A 32 11.75 -3.96 -13.30
CA GLY A 32 12.95 -4.24 -14.09
C GLY A 32 13.99 -3.12 -14.07
N HIS A 33 13.73 -2.00 -13.40
CA HIS A 33 14.57 -0.79 -13.38
C HIS A 33 15.15 -0.47 -12.00
N ILE A 34 14.83 -1.25 -10.97
CA ILE A 34 15.30 -1.02 -9.58
C ILE A 34 16.83 -0.92 -9.48
N GLY A 35 17.56 -1.59 -10.39
CA GLY A 35 19.01 -1.59 -10.44
C GLY A 35 19.66 -0.45 -11.21
N ASP A 36 18.90 0.34 -11.95
CA ASP A 36 19.44 1.30 -12.92
C ASP A 36 20.20 2.44 -12.23
N SER A 37 19.73 2.86 -11.05
CA SER A 37 20.39 3.88 -10.24
C SER A 37 19.93 3.83 -8.78
N ALA A 38 20.72 4.46 -7.88
CA ALA A 38 20.31 4.65 -6.50
C ALA A 38 19.05 5.52 -6.36
N GLU A 39 18.86 6.47 -7.29
CA GLU A 39 17.69 7.34 -7.34
C GLU A 39 16.43 6.54 -7.72
N THR A 40 16.52 5.63 -8.69
CA THR A 40 15.40 4.75 -9.07
C THR A 40 14.96 3.88 -7.90
N LEU A 41 15.92 3.29 -7.18
CA LEU A 41 15.65 2.51 -5.97
C LEU A 41 14.99 3.36 -4.87
N TYR A 42 15.52 4.57 -4.62
CA TYR A 42 14.97 5.47 -3.62
C TYR A 42 13.52 5.84 -3.95
N ASN A 43 13.25 6.27 -5.18
CA ASN A 43 11.92 6.68 -5.62
C ASN A 43 10.91 5.51 -5.56
N ALA A 44 11.34 4.29 -5.89
CA ALA A 44 10.50 3.10 -5.76
C ALA A 44 10.13 2.81 -4.29
N LEU A 45 11.11 2.85 -3.39
CA LEU A 45 10.90 2.63 -1.95
C LEU A 45 10.04 3.72 -1.32
N GLU A 46 10.28 4.98 -1.68
CA GLU A 46 9.50 6.12 -1.17
C GLU A 46 8.03 6.04 -1.60
N LEU A 47 7.77 5.66 -2.86
CA LEU A 47 6.40 5.50 -3.33
C LEU A 47 5.71 4.30 -2.68
N GLU A 48 6.37 3.15 -2.59
CA GLU A 48 5.84 1.95 -1.95
C GLU A 48 5.50 2.21 -0.48
N ASP A 49 6.40 2.82 0.29
CA ASP A 49 6.19 3.18 1.70
C ASP A 49 5.07 4.21 1.89
N THR A 50 5.03 5.24 1.03
CA THR A 50 3.99 6.27 1.07
C THR A 50 2.61 5.68 0.86
N LEU A 51 2.45 4.80 -0.12
CA LEU A 51 1.18 4.14 -0.44
C LEU A 51 0.82 3.09 0.62
N GLY A 52 1.79 2.30 1.08
CA GLY A 52 1.63 1.32 2.15
C GLY A 52 1.14 1.96 3.45
N THR A 53 1.76 3.06 3.87
CA THR A 53 1.34 3.81 5.07
C THR A 53 -0.09 4.34 4.97
N LYS A 54 -0.53 4.77 3.78
CA LYS A 54 -1.93 5.19 3.55
C LYS A 54 -2.89 4.00 3.66
N LEU A 55 -2.51 2.85 3.09
CA LEU A 55 -3.29 1.62 3.16
C LEU A 55 -3.45 1.11 4.59
N GLU A 56 -2.40 1.17 5.40
CA GLU A 56 -2.46 0.77 6.81
C GLU A 56 -3.50 1.59 7.59
N LYS A 57 -3.47 2.92 7.44
CA LYS A 57 -4.45 3.82 8.09
C LYS A 57 -5.88 3.47 7.69
N TYR A 58 -6.07 3.23 6.41
CA TYR A 58 -7.36 2.85 5.85
C TYR A 58 -7.82 1.48 6.37
N ASN A 59 -6.94 0.49 6.45
CA ASN A 59 -7.26 -0.83 7.01
C ASN A 59 -7.68 -0.75 8.48
N VAL A 60 -6.93 0.02 9.29
CA VAL A 60 -7.24 0.21 10.71
C VAL A 60 -8.60 0.90 10.88
N TYR A 61 -8.92 1.91 10.06
CA TYR A 61 -10.23 2.57 10.14
C TYR A 61 -11.38 1.62 9.78
N ALA A 62 -11.25 0.89 8.66
CA ALA A 62 -12.28 -0.04 8.20
C ALA A 62 -12.54 -1.15 9.24
N HIS A 63 -11.48 -1.71 9.82
CA HIS A 63 -11.57 -2.74 10.85
C HIS A 63 -12.24 -2.20 12.13
N LEU A 64 -11.81 -1.05 12.63
CA LEU A 64 -12.41 -0.44 13.82
C LEU A 64 -13.88 -0.03 13.62
N LYS A 65 -14.29 0.34 12.40
CA LYS A 65 -15.70 0.61 12.07
C LYS A 65 -16.54 -0.66 12.04
N GLN A 66 -15.98 -1.74 11.52
CA GLN A 66 -16.65 -3.05 11.51
C GLN A 66 -16.79 -3.58 12.95
N ASP A 67 -15.77 -3.44 13.79
CA ASP A 67 -15.83 -3.80 15.22
C ASP A 67 -16.90 -3.02 16.01
N GLN A 68 -17.21 -1.78 15.61
CA GLN A 68 -18.25 -0.96 16.26
C GLN A 68 -19.67 -1.48 16.02
N ASP A 69 -19.94 -2.02 14.84
CA ASP A 69 -21.24 -2.58 14.47
C ASP A 69 -21.06 -3.61 13.35
N THR A 70 -20.84 -4.86 13.75
CA THR A 70 -20.61 -5.98 12.83
C THR A 70 -21.85 -6.36 12.03
N THR A 71 -23.02 -5.79 12.33
CA THR A 71 -24.28 -6.02 11.61
C THR A 71 -24.55 -4.97 10.53
N ASN A 72 -23.67 -3.96 10.43
CA ASN A 72 -23.79 -2.90 9.44
C ASN A 72 -23.11 -3.27 8.12
N ASP A 73 -23.92 -3.58 7.10
CA ASP A 73 -23.47 -3.95 5.76
C ASP A 73 -22.52 -2.91 5.13
N LYS A 74 -22.65 -1.62 5.49
CA LYS A 74 -21.73 -0.57 5.02
C LYS A 74 -20.30 -0.84 5.48
N TYR A 75 -20.11 -1.17 6.76
CA TYR A 75 -18.77 -1.33 7.34
C TYR A 75 -18.16 -2.70 6.99
N THR A 76 -18.98 -3.74 6.85
CA THR A 76 -18.55 -5.01 6.26
C THR A 76 -18.07 -4.83 4.81
N GLY A 77 -18.80 -4.04 4.00
CA GLY A 77 -18.39 -3.71 2.63
C GLY A 77 -17.11 -2.88 2.58
N MET A 78 -16.94 -1.95 3.53
CA MET A 78 -15.74 -1.13 3.69
C MET A 78 -14.50 -1.99 3.98
N GLU A 79 -14.59 -2.91 4.94
CA GLU A 79 -13.51 -3.86 5.26
C GLU A 79 -13.19 -4.78 4.06
N SER A 80 -14.20 -5.27 3.34
CA SER A 80 -13.98 -6.10 2.15
C SER A 80 -13.24 -5.35 1.04
N ARG A 81 -13.66 -4.11 0.73
CA ARG A 81 -12.94 -3.24 -0.21
C ARG A 81 -11.52 -2.99 0.27
N ALA A 82 -11.32 -2.94 1.59
CA ALA A 82 -10.02 -2.71 2.14
C ALA A 82 -9.02 -3.81 1.86
N HIS A 83 -9.43 -5.04 2.17
CA HIS A 83 -8.66 -6.22 1.86
C HIS A 83 -8.36 -6.33 0.37
N GLN A 84 -9.33 -6.04 -0.50
CA GLN A 84 -9.12 -6.09 -1.95
C GLN A 84 -8.03 -5.11 -2.41
N LEU A 85 -8.00 -3.88 -1.87
CA LEU A 85 -6.98 -2.92 -2.24
C LEU A 85 -5.59 -3.32 -1.72
N ILE A 86 -5.49 -3.89 -0.51
CA ILE A 86 -4.23 -4.44 0.03
C ILE A 86 -3.70 -5.56 -0.86
N ILE A 87 -4.57 -6.46 -1.34
CA ILE A 87 -4.18 -7.56 -2.24
C ILE A 87 -3.65 -6.99 -3.57
N LYS A 88 -4.37 -6.02 -4.15
CA LYS A 88 -3.92 -5.35 -5.39
C LYS A 88 -2.56 -4.68 -5.21
N PHE A 89 -2.38 -3.93 -4.12
CA PHE A 89 -1.11 -3.28 -3.79
C PHE A 89 0.02 -4.30 -3.63
N SER A 90 -0.18 -5.34 -2.81
CA SER A 90 0.82 -6.38 -2.57
C SER A 90 1.22 -7.09 -3.87
N SER A 91 0.24 -7.35 -4.75
CA SER A 91 0.49 -7.96 -6.06
C SER A 91 1.24 -7.01 -7.01
N ALA A 92 0.92 -5.72 -6.99
CA ALA A 92 1.55 -4.72 -7.84
C ALA A 92 3.04 -4.56 -7.50
N TRP A 93 3.38 -4.54 -6.20
CA TRP A 93 4.74 -4.32 -5.71
C TRP A 93 5.55 -5.60 -5.50
N SER A 94 5.02 -6.78 -5.82
CA SER A 94 5.67 -8.07 -5.51
C SER A 94 7.03 -8.28 -6.20
N PHE A 95 7.37 -7.46 -7.20
CA PHE A 95 8.65 -7.50 -7.92
C PHE A 95 9.80 -6.86 -7.13
N LEU A 96 9.51 -5.91 -6.24
CA LEU A 96 10.50 -5.05 -5.60
C LEU A 96 11.53 -5.85 -4.79
N VAL A 97 11.06 -6.69 -3.87
CA VAL A 97 11.93 -7.53 -3.02
C VAL A 97 12.80 -8.50 -3.84
N PRO A 98 12.25 -9.27 -4.81
CA PRO A 98 13.06 -10.11 -5.71
C PRO A 98 14.13 -9.34 -6.48
N GLU A 99 13.83 -8.13 -6.98
CA GLU A 99 14.80 -7.32 -7.72
C GLU A 99 15.93 -6.81 -6.81
N ILE A 100 15.59 -6.29 -5.62
CA ILE A 100 16.59 -5.88 -4.62
C ILE A 100 17.50 -7.06 -4.25
N TYR A 101 16.92 -8.24 -4.02
CA TYR A 101 17.69 -9.44 -3.69
C TYR A 101 18.67 -9.86 -4.80
N LYS A 102 18.26 -9.74 -6.07
CA LYS A 102 19.16 -9.99 -7.22
C LYS A 102 20.33 -9.00 -7.24
N LEU A 103 20.09 -7.72 -6.99
CA LEU A 103 21.13 -6.69 -6.95
C LEU A 103 22.16 -6.97 -5.85
N MET A 104 21.70 -7.37 -4.66
CA MET A 104 22.58 -7.77 -3.56
C MET A 104 23.46 -8.95 -3.98
N LYS A 105 22.87 -10.02 -4.52
CA LYS A 105 23.64 -11.20 -4.99
C LYS A 105 24.72 -10.84 -6.01
N ILE A 106 24.41 -9.99 -6.99
CA ILE A 106 25.38 -9.56 -8.01
C ILE A 106 26.55 -8.81 -7.38
N LYS A 107 26.28 -7.89 -6.43
CA LYS A 107 27.34 -7.13 -5.75
C LYS A 107 28.22 -7.98 -4.85
N PHE A 108 27.67 -9.03 -4.22
CA PHE A 108 28.40 -9.83 -3.23
C PHE A 108 29.03 -11.12 -3.78
N ASN A 109 28.64 -11.61 -4.97
CA ASN A 109 29.29 -12.76 -5.61
C ASN A 109 30.64 -12.42 -6.28
N HIS A 110 31.07 -11.16 -6.23
CA HIS A 110 32.35 -10.69 -6.77
C HIS A 110 33.37 -10.28 -5.69
N LEU A 111 33.11 -10.67 -4.44
CA LEU A 111 34.07 -10.64 -3.32
C LEU A 111 34.44 -12.08 -2.93
#